data_AF-A0A8H4A272-F1
#
_entry.id   AF-A0A8H4A272-F1
#
_cell.length_a   1.000
_cell.length_b   1.000
_cell.length_c   1.000
_cell.angle_alpha   90.00
_cell.angle_beta   90.00
_cell.angle_gamma   90.00
#
_symmetry.space_group_name_H-M   'P 1'
#
loop_
_entity.id
_entity.type
_entity.pdbx_description
1 polymer ?
#
loop_
_entity_poly.entity_id
_entity_poly.type
_entity_poly.pdbx_seq_one_letter_code
_entity_poly.pdbx_strand_id
1 'polypeptide(L)'
;MVQSLNFNAIFGIFNVLRKPQLAVPHIIVDDIRDIKFELLKKKGIKALAFDKDNTLTAPYENEIYPPFNNAWQECKKQFGSENIIIISNSAGTADDPDFQQVMLIVIYIFINVI
;
A
#
# COMPACT_ATOMS: atom_id res chain seq x y z
N MET A 1 10.97 13.40 13.03
CA MET A 1 10.22 12.40 13.81
C MET A 1 9.55 13.10 14.99
N VAL A 2 8.33 13.58 14.80
CA VAL A 2 7.45 13.86 15.94
C VAL A 2 6.56 12.63 16.05
N GLN A 3 6.89 11.72 16.97
CA GLN A 3 5.98 10.62 17.28
C GLN A 3 4.74 11.24 17.93
N SER A 4 3.60 11.16 17.23
CA SER A 4 2.31 11.57 17.76
C SER A 4 1.50 10.34 18.17
N LEU A 5 0.73 10.46 19.25
CA LEU A 5 -0.18 9.40 19.66
C LEU A 5 -1.44 9.47 18.79
N ASN A 6 -1.63 8.43 17.95
CA ASN A 6 -2.85 8.30 17.18
C ASN A 6 -3.98 7.72 18.06
N PHE A 7 -4.60 8.59 18.87
CA PHE A 7 -5.71 8.21 19.75
C PHE A 7 -6.88 7.60 18.97
N ASN A 8 -7.15 8.07 17.74
CA ASN A 8 -8.20 7.49 16.89
C ASN A 8 -7.93 6.01 16.58
N ALA A 9 -6.68 5.65 16.27
CA ALA A 9 -6.28 4.25 16.07
C ALA A 9 -6.37 3.43 17.36
N ILE A 10 -5.91 3.99 18.49
CA ILE A 10 -5.98 3.34 19.81
C ILE A 10 -7.42 3.02 20.20
N PHE A 11 -8.35 3.97 20.06
CA PHE A 11 -9.76 3.69 20.34
C PHE A 11 -10.41 2.83 19.25
N GLY A 12 -9.95 2.98 18.00
CA GLY A 12 -10.42 2.21 16.86
C GLY A 12 -10.18 0.71 17.00
N ILE A 13 -9.09 0.28 17.65
CA ILE A 13 -8.76 -1.15 17.81
C ILE A 13 -9.81 -1.92 18.61
N PHE A 14 -10.53 -1.26 19.53
CA PHE A 14 -11.59 -1.92 20.30
C PHE A 14 -12.75 -2.39 19.43
N ASN A 15 -12.90 -1.87 18.20
CA ASN A 15 -13.85 -2.40 17.23
C ASN A 15 -13.58 -3.87 16.86
N VAL A 16 -12.33 -4.33 16.97
CA VAL A 16 -11.95 -5.74 16.72
C VAL A 16 -12.65 -6.68 17.69
N LEU A 17 -12.89 -6.26 18.95
CA LEU A 17 -13.63 -7.08 19.93
C LEU A 17 -15.05 -7.41 19.46
N ARG A 18 -15.69 -6.48 18.74
CA ARG A 18 -17.03 -6.66 18.16
C ARG A 18 -16.99 -7.26 16.76
N LYS A 19 -15.91 -7.02 16.01
CA LYS A 19 -15.72 -7.48 14.63
C LYS A 19 -14.31 -8.06 14.44
N PRO A 20 -14.05 -9.29 14.92
CA PRO A 20 -12.71 -9.88 14.88
C PRO A 20 -12.11 -9.97 13.47
N GLN A 21 -12.98 -10.13 12.45
CA GLN A 21 -12.61 -10.17 11.04
C GLN A 21 -11.82 -8.95 10.54
N LEU A 22 -11.86 -7.81 11.24
CA LEU A 22 -11.06 -6.63 10.90
C LEU A 22 -9.55 -6.84 11.13
N ALA A 23 -9.17 -7.79 11.98
CA ALA A 23 -7.77 -8.12 12.29
C ALA A 23 -7.32 -9.45 11.68
N VAL A 24 -8.20 -10.14 10.95
CA VAL A 24 -7.89 -11.45 10.35
C VAL A 24 -7.63 -11.25 8.86
N PRO A 25 -6.42 -11.58 8.37
CA PRO A 25 -6.14 -11.52 6.94
C PRO A 25 -6.96 -12.57 6.20
N HIS A 26 -7.47 -12.21 5.02
CA HIS A 26 -8.21 -13.15 4.16
C HIS A 26 -7.27 -14.08 3.39
N ILE A 27 -6.06 -13.60 3.09
CA ILE A 27 -5.00 -14.31 2.37
C ILE A 27 -3.68 -13.97 3.06
N ILE A 28 -2.84 -14.98 3.27
CA ILE A 28 -1.46 -14.83 3.74
C ILE A 28 -0.55 -15.38 2.66
N VAL A 29 0.47 -14.62 2.29
CA VAL A 29 1.49 -14.96 1.29
C VAL A 29 2.86 -14.49 1.80
N ASP A 30 3.94 -15.00 1.23
CA ASP A 30 5.29 -14.62 1.64
C ASP A 30 5.62 -13.20 1.15
N ASP A 31 5.31 -12.88 -0.11
CA ASP A 31 5.37 -11.52 -0.62
C ASP A 31 4.44 -11.29 -1.84
N ILE A 32 4.53 -10.09 -2.42
CA ILE A 32 3.70 -9.65 -3.56
C ILE A 32 3.78 -10.58 -4.78
N ARG A 33 4.88 -11.33 -4.96
CA ARG A 33 5.07 -12.23 -6.11
C ARG A 33 4.14 -13.43 -6.08
N ASP A 34 3.65 -13.81 -4.90
CA ASP A 34 2.71 -14.92 -4.73
C ASP A 34 1.24 -14.50 -4.94
N ILE A 35 1.00 -13.19 -5.11
CA ILE A 35 -0.35 -12.67 -5.34
C ILE A 35 -0.77 -12.92 -6.79
N LYS A 36 -1.84 -13.70 -6.97
CA LYS A 36 -2.46 -13.94 -8.28
C LYS A 36 -3.41 -12.80 -8.65
N PHE A 37 -2.88 -11.68 -9.12
CA PHE A 37 -3.65 -10.46 -9.45
C PHE A 37 -4.82 -10.70 -10.39
N GLU A 38 -4.63 -11.51 -11.44
CA GLU A 38 -5.71 -11.86 -12.37
C GLU A 38 -6.88 -12.55 -11.66
N LEU A 39 -6.59 -13.45 -10.71
CA LEU A 39 -7.62 -14.15 -9.94
C LEU A 39 -8.38 -13.18 -9.04
N LEU A 40 -7.69 -12.24 -8.39
CA LEU A 40 -8.30 -11.18 -7.60
C LEU A 40 -9.27 -10.35 -8.44
N LYS A 41 -8.85 -9.92 -9.64
CA LYS A 41 -9.70 -9.17 -10.58
C LYS A 41 -10.92 -9.98 -11.00
N LYS A 42 -10.73 -11.26 -11.37
CA LYS A 42 -11.82 -12.20 -11.72
C LYS A 42 -12.81 -12.44 -10.58
N LYS A 43 -12.37 -12.37 -9.33
CA LYS A 43 -13.23 -12.45 -8.13
C LYS A 43 -13.97 -11.14 -7.83
N GLY A 44 -13.82 -10.11 -8.67
CA GLY A 44 -14.57 -8.86 -8.56
C GLY A 44 -13.88 -7.78 -7.75
N ILE A 45 -12.63 -7.96 -7.33
CA ILE A 45 -11.85 -6.89 -6.69
C ILE A 45 -11.61 -5.77 -7.72
N LYS A 46 -11.96 -4.54 -7.35
CA LYS A 46 -11.93 -3.40 -8.29
C LYS A 46 -10.64 -2.61 -8.23
N ALA A 47 -10.09 -2.44 -7.03
CA ALA A 47 -8.91 -1.64 -6.75
C ALA A 47 -8.03 -2.30 -5.69
N LEU A 48 -6.76 -1.90 -5.66
CA LEU A 48 -5.76 -2.37 -4.69
C LEU A 48 -5.16 -1.16 -3.97
N ALA A 49 -4.90 -1.32 -2.68
CA ALA A 49 -4.14 -0.36 -1.90
C ALA A 49 -2.92 -1.07 -1.32
N PHE A 50 -1.75 -0.46 -1.46
CA PHE A 50 -0.50 -0.99 -0.96
C PHE A 50 0.12 0.00 0.02
N ASP A 51 0.58 -0.50 1.15
CA ASP A 51 1.56 0.21 1.95
C ASP A 51 2.88 0.37 1.17
N LYS A 52 3.64 1.44 1.45
CA LYS A 52 4.90 1.74 0.75
C LYS A 52 6.08 1.00 1.36
N ASP A 53 6.57 1.50 2.49
CA ASP A 53 7.85 1.14 3.06
C ASP A 53 7.79 -0.21 3.77
N ASN A 54 8.76 -1.09 3.51
CA ASN A 54 8.78 -2.49 3.99
C ASN A 54 7.68 -3.37 3.38
N THR A 55 6.96 -2.88 2.37
CA THR A 55 5.94 -3.64 1.64
C THR A 55 6.26 -3.69 0.15
N LEU A 56 6.29 -2.54 -0.53
CA LEU A 56 6.66 -2.43 -1.95
C LEU A 56 8.11 -2.03 -2.16
N THR A 57 8.63 -1.19 -1.26
CA THR A 57 10.00 -0.67 -1.30
C THR A 57 10.79 -1.18 -0.11
N ALA A 58 12.11 -1.22 -0.26
CA ALA A 58 13.00 -1.34 0.89
C ALA A 58 12.81 -0.11 1.83
N PRO A 59 13.18 -0.21 3.11
CA PRO A 59 12.96 0.88 4.07
C PRO A 59 13.57 2.19 3.56
N TYR A 60 12.76 3.25 3.49
CA TYR A 60 13.16 4.61 3.06
C TYR A 60 13.55 4.74 1.58
N GLU A 61 13.41 3.68 0.79
CA GLU A 61 13.63 3.72 -0.65
C GLU A 61 12.36 4.15 -1.39
N ASN A 62 12.55 4.69 -2.59
CA ASN A 62 11.45 5.18 -3.44
C ASN A 62 11.10 4.22 -4.58
N GLU A 63 12.01 3.31 -4.91
CA GLU A 63 11.85 2.37 -6.01
C GLU A 63 11.22 1.07 -5.53
N ILE A 64 10.43 0.45 -6.41
CA ILE A 64 9.94 -0.91 -6.21
C ILE A 64 11.13 -1.82 -5.95
N TYR A 65 11.04 -2.63 -4.89
CA TYR A 65 12.08 -3.60 -4.56
C TYR A 65 12.34 -4.49 -5.78
N PRO A 66 13.57 -4.55 -6.33
CA PRO A 66 13.79 -5.08 -7.68
C PRO A 66 13.21 -6.47 -7.97
N PRO A 67 13.24 -7.44 -7.02
CA PRO A 67 12.59 -8.74 -7.21
C PRO A 67 11.07 -8.67 -7.46
N PHE A 68 10.41 -7.59 -7.06
CA PHE A 68 8.97 -7.41 -7.21
C PHE A 68 8.57 -6.79 -8.55
N ASN A 69 9.52 -6.36 -9.39
CA ASN A 69 9.23 -5.68 -10.64
C ASN A 69 8.24 -6.44 -11.53
N ASN A 70 8.44 -7.74 -11.73
CA ASN A 70 7.53 -8.54 -12.58
C ASN A 70 6.11 -8.62 -12.00
N ALA A 71 6.00 -8.85 -10.68
CA ALA A 71 4.72 -8.89 -9.98
C ALA A 71 4.03 -7.51 -10.02
N TRP A 72 4.79 -6.42 -9.88
CA TRP A 72 4.28 -5.06 -9.96
C TRP A 72 3.75 -4.71 -11.35
N GLN A 73 4.45 -5.11 -12.42
CA GLN A 73 3.96 -4.92 -13.79
C GLN A 73 2.68 -5.72 -14.05
N GLU A 74 2.61 -6.97 -13.56
CA GLU A 74 1.39 -7.78 -13.66
C GLU A 74 0.24 -7.16 -12.88
N CYS A 75 0.48 -6.65 -11.67
CA CYS A 75 -0.50 -5.91 -10.88
C CYS A 75 -1.09 -4.73 -11.68
N LYS A 76 -0.22 -3.86 -12.22
CA LYS A 76 -0.62 -2.72 -13.06
C LYS A 76 -1.37 -3.15 -14.31
N LYS A 77 -0.95 -4.23 -14.96
CA LYS A 77 -1.63 -4.77 -16.14
C LYS A 77 -3.06 -5.23 -15.83
N GLN A 78 -3.28 -5.88 -14.69
CA GLN A 78 -4.58 -6.43 -14.31
C GLN A 78 -5.55 -5.38 -13.75
N PHE A 79 -5.02 -4.38 -13.04
CA PHE A 79 -5.84 -3.39 -12.35
C PHE A 79 -5.86 -2.01 -13.02
N GLY A 80 -4.83 -1.63 -13.78
CA GLY A 80 -4.63 -0.26 -14.24
C GLY A 80 -4.10 0.63 -13.11
N SER A 81 -3.19 1.57 -13.42
CA SER A 81 -2.60 2.48 -12.43
C SER A 81 -3.64 3.38 -11.75
N GLU A 82 -4.81 3.58 -12.37
CA GLU A 82 -5.94 4.34 -11.82
C GLU A 82 -6.69 3.59 -10.71
N ASN A 83 -6.56 2.26 -10.63
CA ASN A 83 -7.19 1.45 -9.59
C ASN A 83 -6.18 0.92 -8.56
N ILE A 84 -4.99 1.51 -8.50
CA ILE A 84 -3.97 1.18 -7.52
C ILE A 84 -3.62 2.45 -6.75
N ILE A 85 -3.55 2.33 -5.42
CA ILE A 85 -3.25 3.44 -4.51
C ILE A 85 -2.06 3.05 -3.64
N ILE A 86 -1.10 3.95 -3.47
CA ILE A 86 -0.05 3.82 -2.44
C ILE A 86 -0.51 4.55 -1.20
N ILE A 87 -0.43 3.87 -0.06
CA ILE A 87 -0.61 4.41 1.28
C ILE A 87 0.79 4.60 1.88
N SER A 88 1.12 5.83 2.25
CA SER A 88 2.36 6.17 2.95
C SER A 88 2.04 6.97 4.20
N ASN A 89 2.72 6.65 5.30
CA ASN A 89 2.50 7.34 6.57
C ASN A 89 2.96 8.81 6.55
N SER A 90 3.90 9.16 5.67
CA SER A 90 4.50 10.49 5.61
C SER A 90 4.09 11.28 4.38
N ALA A 91 3.85 10.65 3.24
CA ALA A 91 3.56 11.35 1.99
C ALA A 91 2.29 12.21 2.12
N GLY A 92 2.37 13.47 1.69
CA GLY A 92 1.25 14.42 1.76
C GLY A 92 0.90 14.93 3.16
N THR A 93 1.66 14.56 4.19
CA THR A 93 1.50 15.07 5.56
C THR A 93 2.44 16.26 5.83
N ALA A 94 2.40 16.81 7.05
CA ALA A 94 3.36 17.83 7.48
C ALA A 94 4.83 17.35 7.48
N ASP A 95 5.06 16.02 7.47
CA ASP A 95 6.40 15.43 7.35
C ASP A 95 6.85 15.29 5.86
N ASP A 96 6.04 15.72 4.90
CA ASP A 96 6.35 15.77 3.46
C ASP A 96 6.28 17.21 2.94
N PRO A 97 7.26 18.07 3.30
CA PRO A 97 7.29 19.45 2.84
C PRO A 97 7.34 19.49 1.30
N ASP A 98 6.55 20.39 0.73
CA ASP A 98 6.42 20.59 -0.72
C ASP A 98 5.99 19.33 -1.50
N PHE A 99 5.40 18.33 -0.85
CA PHE A 99 4.91 17.09 -1.47
C PHE A 99 6.01 16.29 -2.20
N GLN A 100 7.27 16.40 -1.77
CA GLN A 100 8.39 15.75 -2.44
C GLN A 100 8.25 14.23 -2.46
N GLN A 101 7.82 13.61 -1.36
CA GLN A 101 7.61 12.16 -1.28
C GLN A 101 6.47 11.72 -2.17
N VAL A 102 5.36 12.45 -2.20
CA VAL A 102 4.26 12.20 -3.15
C VAL A 102 4.79 12.19 -4.58
N MET A 103 5.56 13.21 -4.97
CA MET A 103 6.14 13.28 -6.30
C MET A 103 7.07 12.11 -6.62
N LEU A 104 7.95 11.73 -5.68
CA LEU A 104 8.85 10.59 -5.86
C LEU A 104 8.06 9.29 -6.03
N ILE A 105 7.04 9.06 -5.22
CA ILE A 105 6.18 7.87 -5.34
C ILE A 105 5.50 7.83 -6.71
N VAL A 106 4.93 8.95 -7.16
CA VAL A 106 4.30 9.04 -8.49
C VAL A 106 5.31 8.75 -9.61
N ILE A 107 6.53 9.26 -9.51
CA ILE A 107 7.59 9.06 -10.51
C ILE A 107 8.08 7.61 -10.53
N TYR A 108 8.43 7.05 -9.37
CA TYR A 108 9.13 5.76 -9.29
C TYR A 108 8.21 4.55 -9.25
N ILE A 109 7.01 4.69 -8.68
CA ILE A 109 6.04 3.60 -8.55
C ILE A 109 5.00 3.64 -9.70
N PHE A 110 4.87 4.80 -10.35
CA PHE A 110 4.03 5.05 -11.54
C PHE A 110 2.53 4.80 -11.32
N ILE A 111 2.01 5.36 -10.23
CA ILE A 111 0.59 5.32 -9.88
C ILE A 111 0.16 6.63 -9.18
N ASN A 112 -1.16 6.77 -8.93
CA ASN A 112 -1.69 7.88 -8.15
C ASN A 112 -1.43 7.68 -6.64
N VAL A 113 -1.19 8.78 -5.91
CA VAL A 113 -1.03 8.82 -4.46
C VAL A 113 -2.18 9.67 -3.90
N ILE A 114 -2.84 9.20 -2.83
CA ILE A 114 -3.96 9.89 -2.16
C ILE A 114 -3.58 10.13 -0.71
#